data_AF-A0A520EFC0-F1
#
_entry.id   AF-A0A520EFC0-F1
#
_cell.length_a   1.000
_cell.length_b   1.000
_cell.length_c   1.000
_cell.angle_alpha   90.00
_cell.angle_beta   90.00
_cell.angle_gamma   90.00
#
_symmetry.space_group_name_H-M   'P 1'
#
loop_
_entity.id
_entity.type
_entity.pdbx_description
1 polymer ?
#
loop_
_entity_poly.entity_id
_entity_poly.type
_entity_poly.pdbx_seq_one_letter_code
_entity_poly.pdbx_strand_id
1 'polypeptide(L)' 'SIHHVQVKPKAAPVGVSFEYQKLQKDLASKFATKVKLKVNDNGKGAIEIPFVSNDDLNRILELLDW' A
#
# COMPACT_ATOMS: atom_id res chain seq x y z
N SER A 1 4.48 -32.29 25.88
CA SER A 1 5.32 -31.26 25.24
C SER A 1 5.05 -31.19 23.76
N ILE A 2 4.38 -30.13 23.27
CA ILE A 2 4.59 -29.56 21.93
C ILE A 2 4.42 -28.04 22.07
N HIS A 3 5.41 -27.30 21.60
CA HIS A 3 5.53 -25.85 21.62
C HIS A 3 4.78 -25.22 20.43
N HIS A 4 4.27 -23.99 20.62
CA HIS A 4 4.31 -22.83 19.69
C HIS A 4 3.85 -23.03 18.21
N VAL A 5 2.92 -22.26 17.65
CA VAL A 5 3.09 -20.86 17.21
C VAL A 5 1.77 -20.10 17.34
N GLN A 6 1.80 -18.98 18.06
CA GLN A 6 0.79 -17.92 17.95
C GLN A 6 1.08 -17.07 16.71
N VAL A 7 0.07 -16.82 15.88
CA VAL A 7 0.05 -15.64 15.01
C VAL A 7 -1.24 -14.90 15.28
N LYS A 8 -1.23 -14.02 16.29
CA LYS A 8 -2.31 -13.06 16.50
C LYS A 8 -2.24 -12.05 15.36
N PRO A 9 -3.32 -11.82 14.58
CA PRO A 9 -3.33 -10.71 13.65
C PRO A 9 -3.30 -9.43 14.48
N LYS A 10 -2.20 -8.69 14.39
CA LYS A 10 -2.07 -7.36 14.99
C LYS A 10 -3.05 -6.46 14.26
N ALA A 11 -4.26 -6.33 14.81
CA ALA A 11 -5.26 -5.41 14.33
C ALA A 11 -4.64 -4.00 14.36
N ALA A 12 -4.38 -3.45 13.18
CA ALA A 12 -4.00 -2.05 13.04
C ALA A 12 -5.10 -1.19 13.69
N PRO A 13 -4.76 -0.07 14.35
CA PRO A 13 -5.77 0.76 15.00
C PRO A 13 -6.75 1.27 13.94
N VAL A 14 -8.04 1.03 14.19
CA VAL A 14 -9.14 1.21 13.22
C VAL A 14 -9.16 2.60 12.56
N GLY A 15 -8.70 3.65 13.26
CA GLY A 15 -8.60 5.01 12.71
C GLY A 15 -7.44 5.23 11.73
N VAL A 16 -6.30 4.60 11.93
CA VAL A 16 -5.15 4.72 11.00
C VAL A 16 -5.43 3.94 9.72
N SER A 17 -6.19 2.84 9.83
CA SER A 17 -6.61 2.05 8.67
C SER A 17 -7.49 2.83 7.69
N PHE A 18 -8.36 3.73 8.17
CA PHE A 18 -9.25 4.50 7.30
C PHE A 18 -8.50 5.52 6.45
N GLU A 19 -7.59 6.29 7.06
CA GLU A 19 -6.73 7.24 6.35
C GLU A 19 -5.86 6.53 5.30
N TYR A 20 -5.31 5.37 5.65
CA TYR A 20 -4.53 4.55 4.70
C TYR A 20 -5.39 3.97 3.58
N GLN A 21 -6.62 3.53 3.86
CA GLN A 21 -7.54 3.06 2.82
C GLN A 21 -7.93 4.19 1.87
N LYS A 22 -8.18 5.39 2.40
CA LYS A 22 -8.46 6.58 1.59
C LYS A 22 -7.26 6.93 0.71
N LEU A 23 -6.06 7.00 1.28
CA LEU A 23 -4.83 7.23 0.53
C LEU A 23 -4.62 6.18 -0.57
N GLN A 24 -4.81 4.90 -0.24
CA GLN A 24 -4.70 3.82 -1.21
C GLN A 24 -5.72 3.97 -2.35
N LYS A 25 -6.96 4.35 -2.04
CA LYS A 25 -8.01 4.60 -3.04
C LYS A 25 -7.66 5.80 -3.92
N ASP A 26 -7.15 6.87 -3.34
CA ASP A 26 -6.78 8.09 -4.06
C ASP A 26 -5.61 7.81 -5.00
N LEU A 27 -4.56 7.13 -4.53
CA LEU A 27 -3.43 6.71 -5.37
C LEU A 27 -3.90 5.74 -6.48
N ALA A 28 -4.77 4.79 -6.16
CA ALA A 28 -5.29 3.86 -7.15
C ALA A 28 -6.12 4.56 -8.23
N SER A 29 -6.91 5.57 -7.85
CA SER A 29 -7.67 6.39 -8.80
C SER A 29 -6.76 7.27 -9.66
N LYS A 30 -5.70 7.84 -9.07
CA LYS A 30 -4.74 8.70 -9.77
C LYS A 30 -3.95 7.92 -10.81
N PHE A 31 -3.38 6.79 -10.42
CA PHE A 31 -2.58 5.97 -11.33
C PHE A 31 -3.42 5.02 -12.17
N ALA A 32 -4.75 4.98 -12.00
CA ALA A 32 -5.63 4.03 -12.66
C ALA A 32 -5.17 2.55 -12.52
N THR A 33 -4.48 2.23 -11.43
CA THR A 33 -3.93 0.90 -11.15
C THR A 33 -4.06 0.57 -9.65
N LYS A 34 -3.97 -0.70 -9.29
CA LYS A 34 -4.09 -1.13 -7.88
C LYS A 34 -2.82 -0.81 -7.12
N VAL A 35 -2.90 0.02 -6.09
CA VAL A 35 -1.77 0.35 -5.23
C VAL A 35 -1.78 -0.53 -3.98
N LYS A 36 -0.61 -0.97 -3.54
CA LYS A 36 -0.42 -1.63 -2.23
C LYS A 36 0.38 -0.71 -1.33
N LEU A 37 -0.15 -0.45 -0.13
CA LEU A 37 0.53 0.31 0.91
C LEU A 37 0.96 -0.63 2.02
N LYS A 38 2.25 -0.60 2.37
CA LYS A 38 2.81 -1.30 3.53
C LYS A 38 3.33 -0.25 4.49
N VAL A 39 2.85 -0.24 5.72
CA VAL A 39 3.34 0.66 6.77
C VAL A 39 3.76 -0.18 7.97
N ASN A 40 4.98 0.03 8.41
CA ASN A 40 5.52 -0.61 9.60
C ASN A 40 5.37 0.32 10.80
N ASP A 41 5.33 -0.26 12.01
CA ASP A 41 5.11 0.47 13.27
C ASP A 41 6.16 1.56 13.58
N ASN A 42 7.29 1.58 12.87
CA ASN A 42 8.37 2.57 13.04
C ASN A 42 8.25 3.79 12.11
N GLY A 43 7.07 4.03 11.52
CA GLY A 43 6.85 5.15 10.59
C GLY A 43 7.48 4.97 9.20
N LYS A 44 8.16 3.84 8.97
CA LYS A 44 8.66 3.46 7.64
C LYS A 44 7.55 2.77 6.85
N GLY A 45 7.41 3.14 5.59
CA GLY A 45 6.44 2.52 4.69
C GLY A 45 6.96 2.34 3.28
N ALA A 46 6.22 1.58 2.48
CA ALA A 46 6.45 1.37 1.06
C ALA A 46 5.12 1.45 0.31
N ILE A 47 5.16 2.07 -0.87
CA ILE A 47 4.07 2.09 -1.83
C ILE A 47 4.52 1.24 -3.02
N GLU A 48 3.74 0.21 -3.36
CA GLU A 48 3.99 -0.63 -4.53
C GLU A 48 2.90 -0.37 -5.57
N ILE A 49 3.33 0.00 -6.77
CA ILE A 49 2.47 0.27 -7.92
C ILE A 49 2.83 -0.75 -9.02
N PRO A 50 2.01 -1.80 -9.23
CA PRO A 50 2.21 -2.73 -10.32
C PRO A 50 1.87 -2.07 -11.65
N PHE A 51 2.71 -2.30 -12.65
CA PHE A 51 2.51 -1.90 -14.03
C PHE A 51 2.54 -3.15 -14.92
N VAL A 52 1.81 -3.12 -16.04
CA VAL A 52 1.71 -4.26 -16.95
C VAL A 52 2.56 -4.13 -18.22
N SER A 53 3.10 -2.94 -18.48
CA SER A 53 3.89 -2.63 -19.66
C SER A 53 4.79 -1.41 -19.43
N ASN A 54 5.74 -1.17 -20.33
CA ASN A 54 6.60 0.02 -20.29
C ASN A 54 5.81 1.32 -20.50
N ASP A 55 4.74 1.27 -21.30
CA ASP A 55 3.82 2.39 -21.51
C ASP A 55 3.11 2.79 -20.20
N ASP A 56 2.60 1.79 -19.48
CA ASP A 56 1.95 1.98 -18.18
C ASP A 56 2.93 2.55 -17.14
N LEU A 57 4.18 2.06 -17.12
CA LEU A 57 5.24 2.62 -16.29
C LEU A 57 5.50 4.10 -16.62
N ASN A 58 5.66 4.46 -17.88
CA ASN A 58 5.91 5.84 -18.30
C ASN A 58 4.76 6.77 -17.89
N ARG A 59 3.51 6.34 -18.13
CA ARG A 59 2.32 7.07 -17.69
C ARG A 59 2.30 7.28 -16.17
N ILE A 60 2.68 6.27 -15.38
CA ILE A 60 2.77 6.39 -13.92
C ILE A 60 3.85 7.42 -13.53
N LEU A 61 5.01 7.41 -14.20
CA LEU A 61 6.09 8.36 -13.95
C LEU A 61 5.68 9.80 -14.25
N GLU A 62 4.95 10.04 -15.35
CA GLU A 62 4.42 11.37 -15.69
C GLU A 62 3.44 11.89 -14.64
N LEU A 63 2.62 11.01 -14.05
CA LEU A 63 1.67 11.36 -12.99
C LEU A 63 2.34 11.63 -11.63
N LEU A 64 3.60 11.23 -11.43
CA LEU A 64 4.36 11.44 -10.20
C LEU A 64 5.06 12.82 -10.16
N ASP A 65 5.39 13.38 -11.32
CA ASP A 65 6.06 14.69 -11.46
C ASP A 65 5.08 15.88 -11.33
N TRP A 66 3.90 15.63 -10.74
CA TRP A 66 2.80 16.59 -10.58
C TRP A 66 2.94 17.50 -9.35
#